data_AF-A0A355VC47-F1
#
_entry.id   AF-A0A355VC47-F1
#
_cell.length_a   1.000
_cell.length_b   1.000
_cell.length_c   1.000
_cell.angle_alpha   90.00
_cell.angle_beta   90.00
_cell.angle_gamma   90.00
#
_symmetry.space_group_name_H-M   'P 1'
#
loop_
_entity.id
_entity.type
_entity.pdbx_description
1 polymer ?
#
loop_
_entity_poly.entity_id
_entity_poly.type
_entity_poly.pdbx_seq_one_letter_code
_entity_poly.pdbx_strand_id
1 'polypeptide(L)'
;MTGLLQKLDAATLQLARAPDFSKPTRLQPVIDLARRVLQQSGGCAAIEERAEALEEAGVFEGSDWAQPAILVPSLSGQSLRGSDATLLVIEALSELRMLAVAKSRYQHSSLSAVAAKHFLTQVLALNLPMLFGSVGESERETQGRLALIPSLLLQHLAARIGFEHIIDELINEIWRILQQRPIQVDPVKQMITQISLCQANPEIDLGSSGQGANRLVSALFGPTQACHEDPGVDVYQQRLESMDTTALQYEATGFARAMHDTGLVSPYHAVLLKQVAQHGDQLLAEALGLSATGRDCLLCFRDLVHSIIDDCLFPETAQGIYGLALTLERGIFYQPPVAPALWRQLGLELAPWSRARLSAAFGDAVPHRARLMEGVLCMLGLPLGVGQGNNPTCQSARALSMWSYNDPDYLLQMVTWAARDDEIVMHFEGKPISSRESLSGVAQTLPLDLDPVSLLVVPHLDRIYAEMGRHCIGRDGDPHQWINPEFHGWWTGRGFRINVDVGTGHLHELESFYRHFYAHYHPGYNGNQPLIHPQPAGIAVTDSAARFIGWHAITIIRATVDPQGTTRVYF
;
A
#
# COMPACT_ATOMS: atom_id res chain seq x y z
N MET A 1 -26.83 21.30 -24.76
CA MET A 1 -26.00 21.86 -23.67
C MET A 1 -26.55 23.19 -23.15
N THR A 2 -26.78 24.21 -23.99
CA THR A 2 -27.19 25.58 -23.56
C THR A 2 -28.39 25.64 -22.61
N GLY A 3 -29.51 24.96 -22.93
CA GLY A 3 -30.69 24.95 -22.05
C GLY A 3 -30.50 24.18 -20.73
N LEU A 4 -29.49 23.30 -20.64
CA LEU A 4 -29.14 22.61 -19.40
C LEU A 4 -28.31 23.53 -18.50
N LEU A 5 -27.37 24.28 -19.08
CA LEU A 5 -26.58 25.28 -18.36
C LEU A 5 -27.45 26.40 -17.79
N GLN A 6 -28.43 26.90 -18.53
CA GLN A 6 -29.39 27.89 -18.01
C GLN A 6 -30.17 27.38 -16.80
N LYS A 7 -30.52 26.08 -16.77
CA LYS A 7 -31.19 25.46 -15.62
C LYS A 7 -30.24 25.32 -14.44
N LEU A 8 -28.97 24.95 -14.69
CA LEU A 8 -27.94 24.89 -13.66
C LEU A 8 -27.73 26.28 -13.03
N ASP A 9 -27.55 27.31 -13.85
CA ASP A 9 -27.35 28.70 -13.39
C ASP A 9 -28.55 29.17 -12.54
N ALA A 10 -29.78 28.85 -12.96
CA ALA A 10 -30.98 29.16 -12.20
C ALA A 10 -31.06 28.40 -10.86
N ALA A 11 -30.66 27.11 -10.84
CA ALA A 11 -30.64 26.30 -9.63
C ALA A 11 -29.55 26.78 -8.66
N THR A 12 -28.37 27.13 -9.15
CA THR A 12 -27.27 27.70 -8.37
C THR A 12 -27.70 29.03 -7.73
N LEU A 13 -28.40 29.89 -8.47
CA LEU A 13 -28.94 31.14 -7.91
C LEU A 13 -30.00 30.89 -6.84
N GLN A 14 -30.84 29.87 -7.00
CA GLN A 14 -31.81 29.48 -5.99
C GLN A 14 -31.14 28.94 -4.72
N LEU A 15 -30.06 28.17 -4.86
CA LEU A 15 -29.25 27.68 -3.75
C LEU A 15 -28.60 28.85 -3.00
N ALA A 16 -27.96 29.77 -3.72
CA ALA A 16 -27.31 30.95 -3.15
C ALA A 16 -28.26 31.86 -2.35
N ARG A 17 -29.54 31.95 -2.77
CA ARG A 17 -30.57 32.76 -2.11
C ARG A 17 -31.32 32.02 -1.01
N ALA A 18 -31.11 30.72 -0.87
CA ALA A 18 -31.81 29.90 0.10
C ALA A 18 -31.26 30.17 1.51
N PRO A 19 -32.11 30.32 2.54
CA PRO A 19 -31.66 30.28 3.93
C PRO A 19 -30.94 28.97 4.25
N ASP A 20 -29.95 29.00 5.15
CA ASP A 20 -29.08 27.87 5.48
C ASP A 20 -29.84 26.56 5.77
N PHE A 21 -30.92 26.63 6.55
CA PHE A 21 -31.74 25.46 6.89
C PHE A 21 -32.42 24.80 5.67
N SER A 22 -32.55 25.50 4.56
CA SER A 22 -33.20 25.04 3.33
C SER A 22 -32.22 24.69 2.20
N LYS A 23 -30.94 25.05 2.34
CA LYS A 23 -29.88 24.74 1.37
C LYS A 23 -29.76 23.24 1.08
N PRO A 24 -29.84 22.30 2.05
CA PRO A 24 -29.75 20.86 1.75
C PRO A 24 -30.79 20.38 0.73
N THR A 25 -32.03 20.90 0.80
CA THR A 25 -33.10 20.55 -0.16
C THR A 25 -32.87 21.19 -1.54
N ARG A 26 -32.17 22.33 -1.59
CA ARG A 26 -31.87 23.06 -2.83
C ARG A 26 -30.57 22.60 -3.49
N LEU A 27 -29.71 21.88 -2.76
CA LEU A 27 -28.46 21.32 -3.27
C LEU A 27 -28.70 20.19 -4.27
N GLN A 28 -29.64 19.28 -3.97
CA GLN A 28 -29.89 18.10 -4.81
C GLN A 28 -30.21 18.45 -6.29
N PRO A 29 -31.06 19.46 -6.59
CA PRO A 29 -31.25 19.93 -7.97
C PRO A 29 -29.97 20.41 -8.67
N VAL A 30 -29.07 21.08 -7.95
CA VAL A 30 -27.78 21.54 -8.50
C VAL A 30 -26.89 20.34 -8.83
N ILE A 31 -26.78 19.38 -7.93
CA ILE A 31 -26.03 18.12 -8.13
C ILE A 31 -26.58 17.35 -9.34
N ASP A 32 -27.90 17.20 -9.44
CA ASP A 32 -28.53 16.49 -10.56
C ASP A 32 -28.30 17.16 -11.91
N LEU A 33 -28.33 18.49 -11.95
CA LEU A 33 -28.06 19.26 -13.16
C LEU A 33 -26.58 19.21 -13.53
N ALA A 34 -25.68 19.39 -12.56
CA ALA A 34 -24.24 19.29 -12.73
C ALA A 34 -23.84 17.91 -13.27
N ARG A 35 -24.39 16.83 -12.71
CA ARG A 35 -24.22 15.46 -13.21
C ARG A 35 -24.54 15.33 -14.69
N ARG A 36 -25.68 15.86 -15.12
CA ARG A 36 -26.10 15.83 -16.53
C ARG A 36 -25.20 16.66 -17.42
N VAL A 37 -24.66 17.78 -16.92
CA VAL A 37 -23.71 18.62 -17.64
C VAL A 37 -22.38 17.89 -17.83
N LEU A 38 -21.83 17.28 -16.76
CA LEU A 38 -20.58 16.53 -16.78
C LEU A 38 -20.59 15.37 -17.79
N GLN A 39 -21.75 14.78 -18.07
CA GLN A 39 -21.93 13.73 -19.08
C GLN A 39 -21.93 14.24 -20.54
N GLN A 40 -21.95 15.56 -20.77
CA GLN A 40 -21.93 16.12 -22.12
C GLN A 40 -20.51 16.43 -22.57
N SER A 41 -20.27 16.38 -23.88
CA SER A 41 -19.03 16.90 -24.48
C SER A 41 -18.86 18.39 -24.13
N GLY A 42 -17.72 18.76 -23.56
CA GLY A 42 -17.45 20.12 -23.06
C GLY A 42 -18.08 20.45 -21.70
N GLY A 43 -18.70 19.47 -21.03
CA GLY A 43 -19.34 19.63 -19.72
C GLY A 43 -18.39 20.11 -18.63
N CYS A 44 -17.21 19.48 -18.51
CA CYS A 44 -16.20 19.86 -17.53
C CYS A 44 -15.74 21.32 -17.70
N ALA A 45 -15.50 21.76 -18.94
CA ALA A 45 -15.15 23.16 -19.23
C ALA A 45 -16.29 24.12 -18.82
N ALA A 46 -17.54 23.78 -19.12
CA ALA A 46 -18.69 24.62 -18.77
C ALA A 46 -18.91 24.73 -17.25
N ILE A 47 -18.58 23.68 -16.49
CA ILE A 47 -18.60 23.69 -15.02
C ILE A 47 -17.41 24.48 -14.46
N GLU A 48 -16.21 24.31 -15.00
CA GLU A 48 -15.01 25.06 -14.62
C GLU A 48 -15.24 26.59 -14.74
N GLU A 49 -15.92 27.04 -15.79
CA GLU A 49 -16.33 28.45 -15.96
C GLU A 49 -17.29 28.95 -14.87
N ARG A 50 -18.01 28.04 -14.20
CA ARG A 50 -19.01 28.33 -13.15
C ARG A 50 -18.52 28.00 -11.75
N ALA A 51 -17.25 27.63 -11.60
CA ALA A 51 -16.70 27.13 -10.34
C ALA A 51 -16.91 28.10 -9.18
N GLU A 52 -16.57 29.38 -9.36
CA GLU A 52 -16.73 30.43 -8.34
C GLU A 52 -18.20 30.58 -7.93
N ALA A 53 -19.13 30.70 -8.89
CA ALA A 53 -20.55 30.85 -8.60
C ALA A 53 -21.16 29.62 -7.90
N LEU A 54 -20.69 28.41 -8.22
CA LEU A 54 -21.10 27.17 -7.55
C LEU A 54 -20.58 27.12 -6.11
N GLU A 55 -19.33 27.52 -5.89
CA GLU A 55 -18.74 27.59 -4.56
C GLU A 55 -19.44 28.64 -3.68
N GLU A 56 -19.61 29.87 -4.18
CA GLU A 56 -20.29 30.96 -3.47
C GLU A 56 -21.76 30.65 -3.16
N ALA A 57 -22.41 29.83 -3.99
CA ALA A 57 -23.77 29.36 -3.71
C ALA A 57 -23.85 28.39 -2.52
N GLY A 58 -22.72 27.84 -2.08
CA GLY A 58 -22.64 26.90 -0.95
C GLY A 58 -22.78 25.44 -1.35
N VAL A 59 -22.37 25.06 -2.57
CA VAL A 59 -22.41 23.65 -3.03
C VAL A 59 -21.67 22.70 -2.10
N PHE A 60 -20.58 23.17 -1.48
CA PHE A 60 -19.74 22.35 -0.61
C PHE A 60 -20.06 22.49 0.88
N GLU A 61 -20.97 23.39 1.27
CA GLU A 61 -21.27 23.69 2.67
C GLU A 61 -21.72 22.43 3.45
N GLY A 62 -21.25 22.30 4.68
CA GLY A 62 -21.56 21.15 5.54
C GLY A 62 -20.77 19.88 5.21
N SER A 63 -19.73 19.97 4.37
CA SER A 63 -18.86 18.85 4.00
C SER A 63 -17.38 19.24 4.03
N ASP A 64 -16.48 18.26 3.94
CA ASP A 64 -15.03 18.50 3.91
C ASP A 64 -14.59 19.28 2.65
N TRP A 65 -15.31 19.15 1.54
CA TRP A 65 -15.06 19.92 0.32
C TRP A 65 -15.24 21.44 0.50
N ALA A 66 -15.91 21.90 1.57
CA ALA A 66 -15.99 23.32 1.92
C ALA A 66 -14.62 23.94 2.22
N GLN A 67 -13.65 23.12 2.61
CA GLN A 67 -12.31 23.55 2.97
C GLN A 67 -11.30 22.95 1.98
N PRO A 68 -11.10 23.55 0.79
CA PRO A 68 -10.22 22.96 -0.21
C PRO A 68 -8.78 22.72 0.29
N ALA A 69 -8.30 23.56 1.21
CA ALA A 69 -6.93 23.48 1.73
C ALA A 69 -6.62 22.21 2.54
N ILE A 70 -7.65 21.50 3.02
CA ILE A 70 -7.48 20.28 3.83
C ILE A 70 -7.74 19.00 3.02
N LEU A 71 -8.13 19.11 1.75
CA LEU A 71 -8.43 17.92 0.96
C LEU A 71 -7.18 17.07 0.71
N VAL A 72 -7.34 15.75 0.70
CA VAL A 72 -6.25 14.77 0.55
C VAL A 72 -6.37 14.06 -0.81
N PRO A 73 -5.42 14.23 -1.74
CA PRO A 73 -5.50 13.66 -3.10
C PRO A 73 -5.69 12.14 -3.18
N SER A 74 -5.16 11.39 -2.22
CA SER A 74 -5.28 9.93 -2.21
C SER A 74 -6.70 9.43 -1.96
N LEU A 75 -7.60 10.26 -1.45
CA LEU A 75 -9.01 9.90 -1.22
C LEU A 75 -9.88 10.11 -2.47
N SER A 76 -9.49 10.99 -3.40
CA SER A 76 -10.29 11.31 -4.60
C SER A 76 -10.60 10.08 -5.44
N GLY A 77 -9.65 9.14 -5.55
CA GLY A 77 -9.85 7.91 -6.33
C GLY A 77 -10.97 7.01 -5.83
N GLN A 78 -11.31 7.05 -4.53
CA GLN A 78 -12.44 6.31 -3.98
C GLN A 78 -13.76 6.98 -4.36
N SER A 79 -13.86 8.31 -4.24
CA SER A 79 -15.01 9.10 -4.65
C SER A 79 -15.31 8.94 -6.15
N LEU A 80 -14.26 8.93 -6.98
CA LEU A 80 -14.38 8.80 -8.44
C LEU A 80 -14.80 7.39 -8.90
N ARG A 81 -14.44 6.33 -8.15
CA ARG A 81 -14.82 4.93 -8.46
C ARG A 81 -16.10 4.48 -7.74
N GLY A 82 -16.56 5.23 -6.75
CA GLY A 82 -17.74 4.90 -5.96
C GLY A 82 -19.04 4.87 -6.76
N SER A 83 -20.04 4.16 -6.25
CA SER A 83 -21.39 4.09 -6.84
C SER A 83 -22.30 5.25 -6.41
N ASP A 84 -21.90 6.03 -5.40
CA ASP A 84 -22.65 7.21 -4.95
C ASP A 84 -22.49 8.37 -5.95
N ALA A 85 -23.58 8.64 -6.67
CA ALA A 85 -23.63 9.69 -7.68
C ALA A 85 -23.43 11.10 -7.10
N THR A 86 -23.88 11.36 -5.88
CA THR A 86 -23.75 12.67 -5.24
C THR A 86 -22.30 12.91 -4.87
N LEU A 87 -21.66 11.92 -4.24
CA LEU A 87 -20.25 11.98 -3.87
C LEU A 87 -19.36 12.21 -5.09
N LEU A 88 -19.56 11.43 -6.16
CA LEU A 88 -18.81 11.54 -7.41
C LEU A 88 -18.96 12.93 -8.05
N VAL A 89 -20.17 13.49 -8.05
CA VAL A 89 -20.41 14.83 -8.63
C VAL A 89 -19.78 15.90 -7.75
N ILE A 90 -19.88 15.83 -6.43
CA ILE A 90 -19.23 16.79 -5.51
C ILE A 90 -17.72 16.76 -5.69
N GLU A 91 -17.12 15.57 -5.77
CA GLU A 91 -15.68 15.42 -6.06
C GLU A 91 -15.31 16.10 -7.38
N ALA A 92 -16.04 15.82 -8.46
CA ALA A 92 -15.80 16.43 -9.76
C ALA A 92 -15.95 17.96 -9.74
N LEU A 93 -16.94 18.50 -9.03
CA LEU A 93 -17.10 19.95 -8.85
C LEU A 93 -15.93 20.55 -8.06
N SER A 94 -15.45 19.85 -7.02
CA SER A 94 -14.31 20.29 -6.22
C SER A 94 -13.01 20.31 -7.03
N GLU A 95 -12.74 19.27 -7.83
CA GLU A 95 -11.56 19.24 -8.68
C GLU A 95 -11.61 20.31 -9.78
N LEU A 96 -12.78 20.59 -10.36
CA LEU A 96 -12.95 21.68 -11.33
C LEU A 96 -12.82 23.07 -10.69
N ARG A 97 -13.24 23.21 -9.42
CA ARG A 97 -12.96 24.40 -8.60
C ARG A 97 -11.45 24.58 -8.40
N MET A 98 -10.75 23.53 -7.97
CA MET A 98 -9.29 23.56 -7.85
C MET A 98 -8.64 23.97 -9.17
N LEU A 99 -9.16 23.50 -10.31
CA LEU A 99 -8.60 23.83 -11.62
C LEU A 99 -8.79 25.31 -11.95
N ALA A 100 -9.98 25.86 -11.67
CA ALA A 100 -10.25 27.28 -11.87
C ALA A 100 -9.31 28.16 -11.02
N VAL A 101 -9.04 27.80 -9.76
CA VAL A 101 -8.05 28.48 -8.90
C VAL A 101 -6.63 28.31 -9.41
N ALA A 102 -6.23 27.10 -9.82
CA ALA A 102 -4.90 26.80 -10.37
C ALA A 102 -4.61 27.59 -11.65
N LYS A 103 -5.65 27.92 -12.43
CA LYS A 103 -5.59 28.76 -13.62
C LYS A 103 -5.82 30.25 -13.35
N SER A 104 -5.86 30.65 -12.08
CA SER A 104 -6.07 32.04 -11.65
C SER A 104 -7.33 32.68 -12.24
N ARG A 105 -8.41 31.91 -12.44
CA ARG A 105 -9.69 32.46 -12.91
C ARG A 105 -10.38 33.31 -11.85
N TYR A 106 -10.23 32.92 -10.60
CA TYR A 106 -10.63 33.72 -9.44
C TYR A 106 -9.65 33.48 -8.28
N GLN A 107 -9.69 34.34 -7.28
CA GLN A 107 -8.81 34.25 -6.11
C GLN A 107 -9.56 33.61 -4.94
N HIS A 108 -9.10 32.45 -4.48
CA HIS A 108 -9.65 31.79 -3.30
C HIS A 108 -8.93 32.25 -2.03
N SER A 109 -9.68 32.54 -0.96
CA SER A 109 -9.14 33.11 0.27
C SER A 109 -8.19 32.17 1.04
N SER A 110 -8.47 30.87 0.99
CA SER A 110 -7.69 29.85 1.73
C SER A 110 -6.82 28.95 0.85
N LEU A 111 -6.78 29.16 -0.46
CA LEU A 111 -6.12 28.26 -1.41
C LEU A 111 -5.36 29.05 -2.48
N SER A 112 -4.05 28.81 -2.60
CA SER A 112 -3.23 29.43 -3.64
C SER A 112 -3.31 28.66 -4.97
N ALA A 113 -3.08 29.34 -6.09
CA ALA A 113 -3.02 28.70 -7.41
C ALA A 113 -1.95 27.60 -7.48
N VAL A 114 -0.82 27.76 -6.77
CA VAL A 114 0.25 26.76 -6.69
C VAL A 114 -0.21 25.51 -5.93
N ALA A 115 -0.84 25.70 -4.76
CA ALA A 115 -1.36 24.59 -3.97
C ALA A 115 -2.46 23.82 -4.72
N ALA A 116 -3.36 24.54 -5.41
CA ALA A 116 -4.41 23.95 -6.24
C ALA A 116 -3.83 23.13 -7.40
N LYS A 117 -2.80 23.66 -8.09
CA LYS A 117 -2.09 22.93 -9.14
C LYS A 117 -1.45 21.65 -8.58
N HIS A 118 -0.73 21.75 -7.46
CA HIS A 118 -0.06 20.60 -6.85
C HIS A 118 -1.06 19.52 -6.41
N PHE A 119 -2.17 19.90 -5.78
CA PHE A 119 -3.26 18.99 -5.42
C PHE A 119 -3.77 18.21 -6.65
N LEU A 120 -4.11 18.90 -7.73
CA LEU A 120 -4.62 18.26 -8.94
C LEU A 120 -3.58 17.38 -9.65
N THR A 121 -2.31 17.78 -9.62
CA THR A 121 -1.23 16.93 -10.16
C THR A 121 -1.17 15.59 -9.41
N GLN A 122 -1.33 15.59 -8.08
CA GLN A 122 -1.38 14.36 -7.29
C GLN A 122 -2.64 13.53 -7.55
N VAL A 123 -3.82 14.17 -7.65
CA VAL A 123 -5.06 13.47 -8.02
C VAL A 123 -4.92 12.78 -9.37
N LEU A 124 -4.36 13.47 -10.37
CA LEU A 124 -4.11 12.90 -11.69
C LEU A 124 -3.11 11.74 -11.61
N ALA A 125 -1.99 11.92 -10.90
CA ALA A 125 -0.97 10.89 -10.71
C ALA A 125 -1.55 9.59 -10.12
N LEU A 126 -2.35 9.70 -9.07
CA LEU A 126 -2.95 8.56 -8.35
C LEU A 126 -4.11 7.89 -9.13
N ASN A 127 -4.63 8.55 -10.16
CA ASN A 127 -5.75 8.06 -10.97
C ASN A 127 -5.40 7.91 -12.47
N LEU A 128 -4.11 7.85 -12.82
CA LEU A 128 -3.63 7.63 -14.20
C LEU A 128 -4.32 6.46 -14.92
N PRO A 129 -4.58 5.30 -14.29
CA PRO A 129 -5.28 4.20 -14.97
C PRO A 129 -6.66 4.62 -15.51
N MET A 130 -7.36 5.54 -14.85
CA MET A 130 -8.67 6.06 -15.30
C MET A 130 -8.54 7.13 -16.40
N LEU A 131 -7.37 7.77 -16.50
CA LEU A 131 -7.06 8.76 -17.52
C LEU A 131 -6.80 8.10 -18.89
N PHE A 132 -6.09 6.96 -18.91
CA PHE A 132 -5.66 6.28 -20.13
C PHE A 132 -6.36 4.95 -20.41
N GLY A 133 -7.02 4.35 -19.41
CA GLY A 133 -7.76 3.11 -19.56
C GLY A 133 -9.13 3.30 -20.21
N SER A 134 -9.60 2.27 -20.90
CA SER A 134 -11.02 2.14 -21.24
C SER A 134 -11.84 1.83 -19.99
N VAL A 135 -13.04 2.40 -19.86
CA VAL A 135 -13.97 2.06 -18.77
C VAL A 135 -14.16 0.54 -18.68
N GLY A 136 -13.72 -0.06 -17.58
CA GLY A 136 -13.76 -1.50 -17.35
C GLY A 136 -15.20 -2.04 -17.24
N GLU A 137 -15.37 -3.35 -17.38
CA GLU A 137 -16.68 -3.99 -17.17
C GLU A 137 -17.17 -3.80 -15.72
N SER A 138 -16.28 -3.94 -14.73
CA SER A 138 -16.58 -3.71 -13.31
C SER A 138 -17.09 -2.29 -13.02
N GLU A 139 -16.49 -1.28 -13.65
CA GLU A 139 -16.91 0.13 -13.49
C GLU A 139 -18.26 0.37 -14.19
N ARG A 140 -18.51 -0.28 -15.33
CA ARG A 140 -19.81 -0.24 -16.01
C ARG A 140 -20.92 -0.90 -15.19
N GLU A 141 -20.65 -2.02 -14.55
CA GLU A 141 -21.59 -2.70 -13.66
C GLU A 141 -21.87 -1.86 -12.39
N THR A 142 -20.82 -1.25 -11.82
CA THR A 142 -20.92 -0.52 -10.53
C THR A 142 -21.52 0.88 -10.70
N GLN A 143 -21.16 1.61 -11.74
CA GLN A 143 -21.50 3.04 -11.92
C GLN A 143 -22.47 3.28 -13.09
N GLY A 144 -22.69 2.30 -13.97
CA GLY A 144 -23.57 2.43 -15.12
C GLY A 144 -23.21 3.63 -16.00
N ARG A 145 -24.16 4.56 -16.21
CA ARG A 145 -23.97 5.78 -17.02
C ARG A 145 -23.02 6.81 -16.37
N LEU A 146 -22.66 6.64 -15.10
CA LEU A 146 -21.76 7.56 -14.39
C LEU A 146 -20.29 7.26 -14.64
N ALA A 147 -19.98 6.04 -15.12
CA ALA A 147 -18.60 5.58 -15.35
C ALA A 147 -17.80 6.44 -16.33
N LEU A 148 -18.48 7.25 -17.15
CA LEU A 148 -17.83 8.18 -18.09
C LEU A 148 -17.34 9.47 -17.42
N ILE A 149 -17.97 9.91 -16.31
CA ILE A 149 -17.67 11.22 -15.70
C ILE A 149 -16.21 11.28 -15.22
N PRO A 150 -15.67 10.29 -14.48
CA PRO A 150 -14.29 10.35 -14.01
C PRO A 150 -13.28 10.44 -15.16
N SER A 151 -13.47 9.67 -16.23
CA SER A 151 -12.57 9.70 -17.39
C SER A 151 -12.60 11.08 -18.09
N LEU A 152 -13.80 11.63 -18.32
CA LEU A 152 -13.96 12.96 -18.91
C LEU A 152 -13.34 14.06 -18.04
N LEU A 153 -13.51 13.97 -16.71
CA LEU A 153 -12.93 14.89 -15.75
C LEU A 153 -11.41 14.83 -15.79
N LEU A 154 -10.81 13.64 -15.64
CA LEU A 154 -9.35 13.48 -15.60
C LEU A 154 -8.72 13.90 -16.92
N GLN A 155 -9.34 13.58 -18.08
CA GLN A 155 -8.88 14.05 -19.38
C GLN A 155 -8.89 15.58 -19.48
N HIS A 156 -9.95 16.23 -19.00
CA HIS A 156 -10.04 17.69 -18.97
C HIS A 156 -8.98 18.31 -18.05
N LEU A 157 -8.79 17.76 -16.85
CA LEU A 157 -7.78 18.21 -15.90
C LEU A 157 -6.36 18.04 -16.47
N ALA A 158 -6.04 16.88 -17.05
CA ALA A 158 -4.73 16.60 -17.65
C ALA A 158 -4.44 17.54 -18.83
N ALA A 159 -5.40 17.73 -19.74
CA ALA A 159 -5.25 18.65 -20.88
C ALA A 159 -5.02 20.10 -20.44
N ARG A 160 -5.59 20.51 -19.29
CA ARG A 160 -5.42 21.86 -18.77
C ARG A 160 -4.15 22.02 -17.93
N ILE A 161 -3.70 21.01 -17.18
CA ILE A 161 -2.53 21.10 -16.28
C ILE A 161 -1.22 20.79 -17.01
N GLY A 162 -1.24 19.85 -17.96
CA GLY A 162 -0.08 19.35 -18.70
C GLY A 162 0.45 18.02 -18.15
N PHE A 163 0.82 17.09 -19.03
CA PHE A 163 1.30 15.75 -18.69
C PHE A 163 2.68 15.73 -18.04
N GLU A 164 3.56 16.65 -18.43
CA GLU A 164 4.95 16.77 -17.94
C GLU A 164 5.02 16.75 -16.40
N HIS A 165 4.26 17.64 -15.74
CA HIS A 165 4.26 17.74 -14.28
C HIS A 165 3.62 16.54 -13.56
N ILE A 166 2.66 15.86 -14.20
CA ILE A 166 1.95 14.71 -13.61
C ILE A 166 2.91 13.54 -13.48
N ILE A 167 3.74 13.31 -14.50
CA ILE A 167 4.68 12.19 -14.53
C ILE A 167 5.79 12.39 -13.48
N ASP A 168 6.32 13.60 -13.29
CA ASP A 168 7.37 13.82 -12.28
C ASP A 168 6.87 13.65 -10.84
N GLU A 169 5.67 14.14 -10.50
CA GLU A 169 5.07 13.89 -9.19
C GLU A 169 4.76 12.41 -8.98
N LEU A 170 4.29 11.71 -10.02
CA LEU A 170 4.09 10.26 -9.96
C LEU A 170 5.40 9.51 -9.71
N ILE A 171 6.49 9.90 -10.37
CA ILE A 171 7.82 9.31 -10.16
C ILE A 171 8.28 9.54 -8.72
N ASN A 172 8.11 10.75 -8.18
CA ASN A 172 8.46 11.06 -6.80
C ASN A 172 7.66 10.20 -5.80
N GLU A 173 6.37 10.02 -6.07
CA GLU A 173 5.49 9.18 -5.26
C GLU A 173 5.89 7.70 -5.31
N ILE A 174 6.20 7.17 -6.50
CA ILE A 174 6.72 5.81 -6.67
C ILE A 174 8.00 5.63 -5.83
N TRP A 175 8.95 6.56 -5.93
CA TRP A 175 10.18 6.49 -5.14
C TRP A 175 9.92 6.58 -3.64
N ARG A 176 8.99 7.44 -3.20
CA ARG A 176 8.58 7.56 -1.79
C ARG A 176 8.02 6.25 -1.25
N ILE A 177 7.25 5.52 -2.06
CA ILE A 177 6.73 4.19 -1.71
C ILE A 177 7.86 3.16 -1.70
N LEU A 178 8.67 3.09 -2.75
CA LEU A 178 9.75 2.10 -2.89
C LEU A 178 10.88 2.25 -1.84
N GLN A 179 11.09 3.44 -1.30
CA GLN A 179 12.01 3.68 -0.17
C GLN A 179 11.63 2.90 1.09
N GLN A 180 10.34 2.57 1.25
CA GLN A 180 9.84 1.78 2.38
C GLN A 180 10.00 0.26 2.15
N ARG A 181 10.41 -0.16 0.94
CA ARG A 181 10.56 -1.58 0.56
C ARG A 181 9.29 -2.40 0.88
N PRO A 182 8.12 -2.03 0.33
CA PRO A 182 6.85 -2.68 0.65
C PRO A 182 6.81 -4.13 0.17
N ILE A 183 6.07 -4.98 0.88
CA ILE A 183 5.81 -6.38 0.46
C ILE A 183 4.99 -6.40 -0.83
N GLN A 184 3.90 -5.64 -0.89
CA GLN A 184 3.05 -5.52 -2.08
C GLN A 184 3.56 -4.41 -2.98
N VAL A 185 3.93 -4.79 -4.21
CA VAL A 185 4.48 -3.86 -5.22
C VAL A 185 3.59 -3.72 -6.46
N ASP A 186 2.49 -4.46 -6.56
CA ASP A 186 1.64 -4.44 -7.76
C ASP A 186 1.05 -3.07 -8.09
N PRO A 187 0.56 -2.26 -7.11
CA PRO A 187 0.14 -0.89 -7.40
C PRO A 187 1.28 -0.05 -7.97
N VAL A 188 2.51 -0.25 -7.49
CA VAL A 188 3.70 0.44 -8.00
C VAL A 188 4.05 -0.02 -9.41
N LYS A 189 4.02 -1.34 -9.68
CA LYS A 189 4.23 -1.89 -11.03
C LYS A 189 3.19 -1.35 -12.02
N GLN A 190 1.93 -1.22 -11.60
CA GLN A 190 0.88 -0.61 -12.43
C GLN A 190 1.19 0.85 -12.73
N MET A 191 1.59 1.66 -11.74
CA MET A 191 1.99 3.05 -11.96
C MET A 191 3.16 3.17 -12.94
N ILE A 192 4.19 2.32 -12.81
CA ILE A 192 5.35 2.30 -13.73
C ILE A 192 4.93 1.86 -15.14
N THR A 193 4.03 0.88 -15.25
CA THR A 193 3.48 0.43 -16.54
C THR A 193 2.78 1.59 -17.25
N GLN A 194 2.00 2.39 -16.52
CA GLN A 194 1.34 3.57 -17.11
C GLN A 194 2.37 4.61 -17.60
N ILE A 195 3.46 4.84 -16.85
CA ILE A 195 4.53 5.73 -17.31
C ILE A 195 5.16 5.19 -18.61
N SER A 196 5.45 3.89 -18.68
CA SER A 196 6.01 3.26 -19.87
C SER A 196 5.10 3.42 -21.08
N LEU A 197 3.80 3.21 -20.91
CA LEU A 197 2.79 3.43 -21.97
C LEU A 197 2.73 4.90 -22.41
N CYS A 198 2.85 5.84 -21.47
CA CYS A 198 2.91 7.27 -21.80
C CYS A 198 4.15 7.63 -22.62
N GLN A 199 5.32 7.10 -22.23
CA GLN A 199 6.58 7.31 -22.94
C GLN A 199 6.58 6.72 -24.35
N ALA A 200 5.86 5.62 -24.56
CA ALA A 200 5.73 4.97 -25.86
C ALA A 200 4.71 5.65 -26.78
N ASN A 201 3.83 6.52 -26.28
CA ASN A 201 2.77 7.15 -27.07
C ASN A 201 3.27 8.44 -27.76
N PRO A 202 3.35 8.49 -29.11
CA PRO A 202 3.82 9.67 -29.83
C PRO A 202 2.91 10.91 -29.69
N GLU A 203 1.66 10.74 -29.27
CA GLU A 203 0.70 11.84 -29.08
C GLU A 203 0.90 12.58 -27.74
N ILE A 204 1.70 12.02 -26.82
CA ILE A 204 1.97 12.61 -25.51
C ILE A 204 3.36 13.25 -25.51
N ASP A 205 3.41 14.58 -25.45
CA ASP A 205 4.66 15.30 -25.27
C ASP A 205 5.01 15.38 -23.77
N LEU A 206 6.02 14.61 -23.37
CA LEU A 206 6.57 14.59 -22.01
C LEU A 206 7.68 15.61 -21.79
N GLY A 207 8.12 16.34 -22.83
CA GLY A 207 9.18 17.34 -22.72
C GLY A 207 10.47 16.79 -22.08
N SER A 208 10.88 17.40 -20.97
CA SER A 208 12.08 16.99 -20.21
C SER A 208 11.79 16.04 -19.05
N SER A 209 10.51 15.84 -18.73
CA SER A 209 10.07 14.96 -17.64
C SER A 209 10.15 13.49 -18.01
N GLY A 210 10.05 12.62 -17.00
CA GLY A 210 10.16 11.17 -17.21
C GLY A 210 11.58 10.63 -17.30
N GLN A 211 12.62 11.47 -17.32
CA GLN A 211 14.02 11.00 -17.22
C GLN A 211 14.25 10.19 -15.94
N GLY A 212 13.59 10.56 -14.83
CA GLY A 212 13.61 9.82 -13.57
C GLY A 212 12.87 8.47 -13.61
N ALA A 213 12.01 8.24 -14.61
CA ALA A 213 11.27 6.99 -14.76
C ALA A 213 12.05 5.91 -15.51
N ASN A 214 13.05 6.27 -16.32
CA ASN A 214 13.80 5.29 -17.12
C ASN A 214 14.37 4.17 -16.25
N ARG A 215 14.84 4.48 -15.03
CA ARG A 215 15.34 3.50 -14.07
C ARG A 215 14.23 2.59 -13.51
N LEU A 216 13.02 3.13 -13.32
CA LEU A 216 11.88 2.37 -12.82
C LEU A 216 11.33 1.43 -13.90
N VAL A 217 11.18 1.94 -15.13
CA VAL A 217 10.73 1.19 -16.30
C VAL A 217 11.76 0.09 -16.64
N SER A 218 13.05 0.43 -16.72
CA SER A 218 14.08 -0.54 -17.02
C SER A 218 14.17 -1.63 -15.95
N ALA A 219 14.01 -1.30 -14.66
CA ALA A 219 14.05 -2.31 -13.60
C ALA A 219 12.98 -3.41 -13.74
N LEU A 220 11.85 -3.14 -14.41
CA LEU A 220 10.79 -4.12 -14.63
C LEU A 220 10.88 -4.79 -16.01
N PHE A 221 11.08 -3.99 -17.06
CA PHE A 221 10.87 -4.44 -18.46
C PHE A 221 12.17 -4.69 -19.25
N GLY A 222 13.32 -4.21 -18.76
CA GLY A 222 14.58 -4.39 -19.47
C GLY A 222 15.81 -4.00 -18.65
N PRO A 223 16.07 -4.67 -17.50
CA PRO A 223 17.16 -4.28 -16.61
C PRO A 223 18.55 -4.57 -17.17
N THR A 224 18.64 -5.41 -18.20
CA THR A 224 19.90 -5.90 -18.78
C THR A 224 19.87 -5.88 -20.30
N GLN A 225 21.04 -6.07 -20.92
CA GLN A 225 21.20 -5.94 -22.37
C GLN A 225 20.36 -6.95 -23.14
N ALA A 226 20.23 -8.19 -22.64
CA ALA A 226 19.52 -9.23 -23.36
C ALA A 226 17.99 -9.17 -23.23
N CYS A 227 17.46 -8.29 -22.37
CA CYS A 227 16.02 -8.02 -22.27
C CYS A 227 15.66 -6.54 -22.44
N HIS A 228 16.59 -5.69 -22.88
CA HIS A 228 16.44 -4.22 -22.92
C HIS A 228 15.20 -3.77 -23.71
N GLU A 229 14.85 -4.50 -24.78
CA GLU A 229 13.70 -4.22 -25.64
C GLU A 229 12.40 -4.92 -25.21
N ASP A 230 12.37 -5.55 -24.03
CA ASP A 230 11.25 -6.35 -23.52
C ASP A 230 10.82 -7.49 -24.47
N PRO A 231 11.70 -8.46 -24.78
CA PRO A 231 11.47 -9.45 -25.85
C PRO A 231 10.46 -10.56 -25.50
N GLY A 232 9.98 -10.62 -24.26
CA GLY A 232 9.18 -11.72 -23.71
C GLY A 232 10.04 -12.83 -23.10
N VAL A 233 9.51 -13.48 -22.05
CA VAL A 233 10.26 -14.44 -21.20
C VAL A 233 10.82 -15.64 -22.00
N ASP A 234 10.08 -16.13 -23.00
CA ASP A 234 10.50 -17.26 -23.83
C ASP A 234 11.71 -16.91 -24.70
N VAL A 235 11.70 -15.73 -25.31
CA VAL A 235 12.81 -15.25 -26.15
C VAL A 235 14.03 -14.96 -25.28
N TYR A 236 13.84 -14.39 -24.09
CA TYR A 236 14.92 -14.17 -23.14
C TYR A 236 15.57 -15.50 -22.70
N GLN A 237 14.77 -16.53 -22.40
CA GLN A 237 15.29 -17.86 -22.07
C GLN A 237 16.18 -18.43 -23.19
N GLN A 238 15.74 -18.36 -24.44
CA GLN A 238 16.54 -18.81 -25.59
C GLN A 238 17.87 -18.07 -25.72
N ARG A 239 17.90 -16.77 -25.40
CA ARG A 239 19.14 -15.98 -25.41
C ARG A 239 20.11 -16.48 -24.34
N LEU A 240 19.63 -16.75 -23.13
CA LEU A 240 20.45 -17.24 -22.03
C LEU A 240 21.15 -18.57 -22.33
N GLU A 241 20.49 -19.48 -23.07
CA GLU A 241 21.07 -20.78 -23.45
C GLU A 241 22.33 -20.64 -24.34
N SER A 242 22.44 -19.53 -25.07
CA SER A 242 23.57 -19.25 -25.96
C SER A 242 24.70 -18.44 -25.32
N MET A 243 24.49 -17.95 -24.09
CA MET A 243 25.44 -17.08 -23.40
C MET A 243 26.62 -17.85 -22.82
N ASP A 244 27.79 -17.24 -22.87
CA ASP A 244 28.95 -17.70 -22.11
C ASP A 244 28.89 -17.24 -20.64
N THR A 245 29.80 -17.75 -19.82
CA THR A 245 29.88 -17.42 -18.38
C THR A 245 29.98 -15.90 -18.13
N THR A 246 30.69 -15.18 -18.99
CA THR A 246 30.90 -13.73 -18.85
C THR A 246 29.63 -12.96 -19.14
N ALA A 247 28.90 -13.31 -20.20
CA ALA A 247 27.60 -12.74 -20.51
C ALA A 247 26.57 -13.03 -19.39
N LEU A 248 26.52 -14.26 -18.88
CA LEU A 248 25.66 -14.60 -17.74
C LEU A 248 26.01 -13.78 -16.48
N GLN A 249 27.30 -13.53 -16.23
CA GLN A 249 27.74 -12.69 -15.11
C GLN A 249 27.32 -11.22 -15.28
N TYR A 250 27.38 -10.68 -16.50
CA TYR A 250 26.89 -9.32 -16.78
C TYR A 250 25.39 -9.20 -16.56
N GLU A 251 24.62 -10.19 -17.02
CA GLU A 251 23.18 -10.27 -16.76
C GLU A 251 22.90 -10.33 -15.25
N ALA A 252 23.53 -11.29 -14.55
CA ALA A 252 23.41 -11.45 -13.09
C ALA A 252 23.67 -10.14 -12.33
N THR A 253 24.76 -9.45 -12.64
CA THR A 253 25.11 -8.19 -11.98
C THR A 253 24.10 -7.08 -12.28
N GLY A 254 23.59 -7.02 -13.52
CA GLY A 254 22.59 -6.04 -13.94
C GLY A 254 21.25 -6.22 -13.23
N PHE A 255 20.75 -7.45 -13.15
CA PHE A 255 19.52 -7.76 -12.40
C PHE A 255 19.68 -7.49 -10.91
N ALA A 256 20.77 -7.94 -10.30
CA ALA A 256 21.06 -7.69 -8.89
C ALA A 256 21.02 -6.19 -8.58
N ARG A 257 21.69 -5.38 -9.40
CA ARG A 257 21.72 -3.93 -9.25
C ARG A 257 20.33 -3.31 -9.37
N ALA A 258 19.59 -3.62 -10.44
CA ALA A 258 18.25 -3.07 -10.66
C ALA A 258 17.31 -3.42 -9.50
N MET A 259 17.37 -4.66 -9.02
CA MET A 259 16.61 -5.16 -7.88
C MET A 259 16.95 -4.44 -6.59
N HIS A 260 18.23 -4.34 -6.20
CA HIS A 260 18.62 -3.72 -4.94
C HIS A 260 18.41 -2.20 -4.94
N ASP A 261 18.56 -1.56 -6.10
CA ASP A 261 18.33 -0.13 -6.26
C ASP A 261 16.85 0.23 -6.05
N THR A 262 15.95 -0.50 -6.69
CA THR A 262 14.51 -0.17 -6.74
C THR A 262 13.67 -0.94 -5.72
N GLY A 263 14.10 -2.12 -5.29
CA GLY A 263 13.27 -3.09 -4.57
C GLY A 263 12.27 -3.83 -5.45
N LEU A 264 12.28 -3.60 -6.77
CA LEU A 264 11.41 -4.26 -7.75
C LEU A 264 12.16 -5.39 -8.43
N VAL A 265 11.45 -6.47 -8.75
CA VAL A 265 12.02 -7.58 -9.50
C VAL A 265 11.34 -7.75 -10.84
N SER A 266 12.15 -7.72 -11.90
CA SER A 266 11.72 -8.06 -13.26
C SER A 266 11.39 -9.56 -13.37
N PRO A 267 10.32 -9.93 -14.10
CA PRO A 267 10.02 -11.34 -14.40
C PRO A 267 11.18 -12.09 -15.08
N TYR A 268 12.01 -11.40 -15.87
CA TYR A 268 13.20 -11.98 -16.50
C TYR A 268 14.24 -12.47 -15.48
N HIS A 269 14.27 -11.89 -14.28
CA HIS A 269 15.20 -12.32 -13.23
C HIS A 269 14.90 -13.74 -12.76
N ALA A 270 13.62 -14.15 -12.71
CA ALA A 270 13.24 -15.52 -12.36
C ALA A 270 13.76 -16.54 -13.38
N VAL A 271 13.70 -16.19 -14.67
CA VAL A 271 14.25 -17.01 -15.76
C VAL A 271 15.77 -17.12 -15.64
N LEU A 272 16.45 -15.98 -15.42
CA LEU A 272 17.89 -15.95 -15.21
C LEU A 272 18.32 -16.82 -14.02
N LEU A 273 17.65 -16.72 -12.87
CA LEU A 273 18.01 -17.48 -11.67
C LEU A 273 18.01 -18.98 -11.89
N LYS A 274 16.99 -19.50 -12.57
CA LYS A 274 16.91 -20.93 -12.91
C LYS A 274 18.07 -21.35 -13.82
N GLN A 275 18.46 -20.50 -14.76
CA GLN A 275 19.62 -20.76 -15.62
C GLN A 275 20.94 -20.76 -14.83
N VAL A 276 21.20 -19.73 -14.02
CA VAL A 276 22.49 -19.61 -13.31
C VAL A 276 22.63 -20.61 -12.17
N ALA A 277 21.52 -21.04 -11.55
CA ALA A 277 21.53 -22.11 -10.54
C ALA A 277 22.14 -23.42 -11.09
N GLN A 278 21.98 -23.70 -12.39
CA GLN A 278 22.58 -24.87 -13.04
C GLN A 278 24.09 -24.73 -13.29
N HIS A 279 24.61 -23.49 -13.33
CA HIS A 279 26.02 -23.19 -13.64
C HIS A 279 26.90 -23.10 -12.39
N GLY A 280 26.32 -22.77 -11.23
CA GLY A 280 26.99 -22.82 -9.94
C GLY A 280 26.59 -21.72 -8.97
N ASP A 281 26.86 -21.96 -7.69
CA ASP A 281 26.42 -21.09 -6.59
C ASP A 281 27.05 -19.70 -6.60
N GLN A 282 28.21 -19.54 -7.25
CA GLN A 282 28.86 -18.24 -7.38
C GLN A 282 28.03 -17.29 -8.25
N LEU A 283 27.60 -17.73 -9.45
CA LEU A 283 26.76 -16.91 -10.33
C LEU A 283 25.38 -16.68 -9.71
N LEU A 284 24.84 -17.68 -9.02
CA LEU A 284 23.59 -17.54 -8.28
C LEU A 284 23.68 -16.44 -7.21
N ALA A 285 24.75 -16.44 -6.42
CA ALA A 285 24.98 -15.39 -5.42
C ALA A 285 25.18 -14.00 -6.05
N GLU A 286 25.80 -13.92 -7.22
CA GLU A 286 25.94 -12.66 -7.97
C GLU A 286 24.61 -12.15 -8.50
N ALA A 287 23.73 -13.03 -9.04
CA ALA A 287 22.40 -12.68 -9.51
C ALA A 287 21.49 -12.17 -8.37
N LEU A 288 21.61 -12.78 -7.18
CA LEU A 288 20.92 -12.32 -5.98
C LEU A 288 21.56 -11.05 -5.37
N GLY A 289 22.75 -10.65 -5.82
CA GLY A 289 23.48 -9.50 -5.31
C GLY A 289 23.99 -9.69 -3.88
N LEU A 290 24.34 -10.92 -3.50
CA LEU A 290 24.67 -11.25 -2.12
C LEU A 290 26.08 -10.78 -1.70
N SER A 291 26.14 -10.21 -0.50
CA SER A 291 27.34 -9.93 0.26
C SER A 291 28.01 -11.22 0.76
N ALA A 292 29.13 -11.09 1.50
CA ALA A 292 29.76 -12.25 2.12
C ALA A 292 28.82 -13.00 3.08
N THR A 293 27.96 -12.28 3.81
CA THR A 293 26.98 -12.87 4.73
C THR A 293 25.92 -13.68 3.98
N GLY A 294 25.30 -13.08 2.97
CA GLY A 294 24.31 -13.77 2.15
C GLY A 294 24.90 -14.98 1.41
N ARG A 295 26.14 -14.88 0.91
CA ARG A 295 26.87 -15.97 0.26
C ARG A 295 27.10 -17.16 1.19
N ASP A 296 27.58 -16.90 2.41
CA ASP A 296 27.77 -17.96 3.41
C ASP A 296 26.44 -18.65 3.73
N CYS A 297 25.38 -17.86 3.90
CA CYS A 297 24.04 -18.38 4.19
C CYS A 297 23.52 -19.26 3.05
N LEU A 298 23.67 -18.81 1.80
CA LEU A 298 23.32 -19.59 0.62
C LEU A 298 24.06 -20.93 0.59
N LEU A 299 25.37 -20.93 0.85
CA LEU A 299 26.19 -22.15 0.82
C LEU A 299 25.83 -23.12 1.95
N CYS A 300 25.53 -22.62 3.14
CA CYS A 300 25.08 -23.45 4.27
C CYS A 300 23.73 -24.12 4.00
N PHE A 301 22.82 -23.44 3.30
CA PHE A 301 21.44 -23.88 3.06
C PHE A 301 21.15 -24.12 1.58
N ARG A 302 22.18 -24.54 0.83
CA ARG A 302 22.17 -24.66 -0.63
C ARG A 302 20.94 -25.40 -1.17
N ASP A 303 20.70 -26.61 -0.69
CA ASP A 303 19.61 -27.45 -1.22
C ASP A 303 18.23 -26.83 -1.01
N LEU A 304 18.03 -26.13 0.10
CA LEU A 304 16.78 -25.40 0.38
C LEU A 304 16.62 -24.21 -0.57
N VAL A 305 17.69 -23.43 -0.77
CA VAL A 305 17.68 -22.27 -1.67
C VAL A 305 17.39 -22.69 -3.11
N HIS A 306 18.07 -23.74 -3.60
CA HIS A 306 17.82 -24.29 -4.93
C HIS A 306 16.38 -24.79 -5.08
N SER A 307 15.85 -25.52 -4.08
CA SER A 307 14.46 -25.98 -4.12
C SER A 307 13.44 -24.84 -4.13
N ILE A 308 13.69 -23.76 -3.39
CA ILE A 308 12.86 -22.55 -3.44
C ILE A 308 12.89 -21.93 -4.84
N ILE A 309 14.07 -21.80 -5.46
CA ILE A 309 14.22 -21.22 -6.81
C ILE A 309 13.44 -22.06 -7.83
N ASP A 310 13.59 -23.37 -7.81
CA ASP A 310 12.99 -24.26 -8.80
C ASP A 310 11.47 -24.33 -8.65
N ASP A 311 10.98 -24.51 -7.42
CA ASP A 311 9.58 -24.82 -7.15
C ASP A 311 8.70 -23.59 -6.91
N CYS A 312 9.30 -22.43 -6.59
CA CYS A 312 8.54 -21.26 -6.13
C CYS A 312 8.83 -19.95 -6.86
N LEU A 313 9.99 -19.77 -7.51
CA LEU A 313 10.35 -18.51 -8.16
C LEU A 313 10.07 -18.58 -9.68
N PHE A 314 8.90 -18.11 -10.07
CA PHE A 314 8.43 -17.99 -11.44
C PHE A 314 8.38 -16.52 -11.86
N PRO A 315 8.25 -16.19 -13.16
CA PRO A 315 8.01 -14.82 -13.62
C PRO A 315 6.90 -14.09 -12.83
N GLU A 316 5.82 -14.80 -12.49
CA GLU A 316 4.67 -14.27 -11.77
C GLU A 316 4.92 -14.10 -10.26
N THR A 317 5.93 -14.77 -9.69
CA THR A 317 6.34 -14.68 -8.27
C THR A 317 7.74 -14.08 -8.11
N ALA A 318 8.20 -13.33 -9.12
CA ALA A 318 9.55 -12.81 -9.18
C ALA A 318 9.92 -11.91 -7.99
N GLN A 319 8.94 -11.27 -7.33
CA GLN A 319 9.21 -10.44 -6.15
C GLN A 319 9.81 -11.27 -5.00
N GLY A 320 9.52 -12.57 -4.95
CA GLY A 320 10.09 -13.51 -3.99
C GLY A 320 11.61 -13.61 -4.06
N ILE A 321 12.23 -13.24 -5.20
CA ILE A 321 13.69 -13.18 -5.36
C ILE A 321 14.30 -12.14 -4.43
N TYR A 322 13.70 -10.94 -4.35
CA TYR A 322 14.19 -9.91 -3.45
C TYR A 322 13.97 -10.30 -1.99
N GLY A 323 12.82 -10.93 -1.69
CA GLY A 323 12.55 -11.53 -0.39
C GLY A 323 13.61 -12.57 0.01
N LEU A 324 13.95 -13.49 -0.89
CA LEU A 324 14.99 -14.50 -0.68
C LEU A 324 16.37 -13.86 -0.45
N ALA A 325 16.77 -12.93 -1.32
CA ALA A 325 18.05 -12.25 -1.21
C ALA A 325 18.21 -11.57 0.16
N LEU A 326 17.19 -10.82 0.61
CA LEU A 326 17.23 -10.16 1.92
C LEU A 326 17.13 -11.14 3.10
N THR A 327 16.40 -12.25 2.95
CA THR A 327 16.33 -13.28 3.99
C THR A 327 17.71 -13.92 4.24
N LEU A 328 18.47 -14.15 3.17
CA LEU A 328 19.85 -14.62 3.22
C LEU A 328 20.79 -13.56 3.81
N GLU A 329 20.70 -12.30 3.37
CA GLU A 329 21.53 -11.19 3.90
C GLU A 329 21.35 -10.97 5.40
N ARG A 330 20.12 -11.15 5.88
CA ARG A 330 19.78 -11.02 7.30
C ARG A 330 20.17 -12.25 8.12
N GLY A 331 20.67 -13.31 7.48
CA GLY A 331 21.05 -14.55 8.15
C GLY A 331 19.89 -15.27 8.84
N ILE A 332 18.65 -15.05 8.39
CA ILE A 332 17.44 -15.58 9.07
C ILE A 332 17.47 -17.11 9.09
N PHE A 333 18.04 -17.75 8.07
CA PHE A 333 18.13 -19.22 7.99
C PHE A 333 19.03 -19.83 9.06
N TYR A 334 19.98 -19.07 9.65
CA TYR A 334 20.82 -19.58 10.73
C TYR A 334 20.06 -19.82 12.03
N GLN A 335 18.84 -19.30 12.15
CA GLN A 335 17.98 -19.68 13.25
C GLN A 335 17.58 -21.16 13.06
N PRO A 336 17.96 -22.07 13.98
CA PRO A 336 17.80 -23.51 13.79
C PRO A 336 16.41 -23.98 13.32
N PRO A 337 15.27 -23.41 13.80
CA PRO A 337 13.95 -23.86 13.36
C PRO A 337 13.53 -23.36 11.97
N VAL A 338 14.16 -22.31 11.43
CA VAL A 338 13.69 -21.64 10.21
C VAL A 338 13.84 -22.52 8.97
N ALA A 339 15.04 -23.05 8.71
CA ALA A 339 15.27 -23.87 7.51
C ALA A 339 14.37 -25.12 7.46
N PRO A 340 14.21 -25.91 8.55
CA PRO A 340 13.22 -26.99 8.59
C PRO A 340 11.77 -26.53 8.37
N ALA A 341 11.38 -25.37 8.91
CA ALA A 341 10.05 -24.82 8.71
C ALA A 341 9.79 -24.41 7.25
N LEU A 342 10.80 -23.90 6.55
CA LEU A 342 10.72 -23.59 5.12
C LEU A 342 10.64 -24.84 4.25
N TRP A 343 11.37 -25.92 4.59
CA TRP A 343 11.18 -27.22 3.95
C TRP A 343 9.75 -27.75 4.12
N ARG A 344 9.19 -27.62 5.32
CA ARG A 344 7.76 -27.94 5.56
C ARG A 344 6.86 -27.06 4.70
N GLN A 345 7.17 -25.77 4.57
CA GLN A 345 6.38 -24.83 3.78
C GLN A 345 6.39 -25.18 2.28
N LEU A 346 7.52 -25.62 1.73
CA LEU A 346 7.62 -26.11 0.34
C LEU A 346 6.70 -27.31 0.08
N GLY A 347 6.65 -28.26 1.02
CA GLY A 347 5.81 -29.45 0.95
C GLY A 347 4.40 -29.30 1.50
N LEU A 348 3.94 -28.08 1.81
CA LEU A 348 2.70 -27.89 2.55
C LEU A 348 1.46 -28.14 1.69
N GLU A 349 0.61 -29.07 2.13
CA GLU A 349 -0.72 -29.25 1.56
C GLU A 349 -1.68 -28.19 2.11
N LEU A 350 -2.20 -27.33 1.22
CA LEU A 350 -3.10 -26.25 1.62
C LEU A 350 -4.52 -26.77 1.89
N ALA A 351 -5.23 -26.16 2.83
CA ALA A 351 -6.67 -26.39 3.03
C ALA A 351 -7.47 -25.93 1.79
N PRO A 352 -8.68 -26.50 1.56
CA PRO A 352 -9.56 -26.02 0.49
C PRO A 352 -9.88 -24.53 0.59
N TRP A 353 -10.08 -24.01 1.80
CA TRP A 353 -10.32 -22.59 2.05
C TRP A 353 -9.14 -21.72 1.60
N SER A 354 -7.92 -22.10 1.97
CA SER A 354 -6.70 -21.38 1.60
C SER A 354 -6.48 -21.35 0.08
N ARG A 355 -6.69 -22.48 -0.61
CA ARG A 355 -6.61 -22.54 -2.08
C ARG A 355 -7.64 -21.63 -2.75
N ALA A 356 -8.89 -21.67 -2.29
CA ALA A 356 -9.95 -20.85 -2.85
C ALA A 356 -9.65 -19.35 -2.71
N ARG A 357 -9.10 -18.93 -1.56
CA ARG A 357 -8.70 -17.53 -1.35
C ARG A 357 -7.53 -17.11 -2.21
N LEU A 358 -6.47 -17.92 -2.27
CA LEU A 358 -5.30 -17.62 -3.12
C LEU A 358 -5.69 -17.56 -4.59
N SER A 359 -6.55 -18.48 -5.06
CA SER A 359 -7.08 -18.47 -6.43
C SER A 359 -7.93 -17.23 -6.71
N ALA A 360 -8.81 -16.83 -5.78
CA ALA A 360 -9.63 -15.63 -5.93
C ALA A 360 -8.82 -14.34 -5.99
N ALA A 361 -7.71 -14.24 -5.25
CA ALA A 361 -6.87 -13.05 -5.19
C ALA A 361 -5.81 -13.00 -6.30
N PHE A 362 -5.19 -14.14 -6.65
CA PHE A 362 -3.99 -14.19 -7.49
C PHE A 362 -4.14 -15.07 -8.75
N GLY A 363 -5.28 -15.74 -8.92
CA GLY A 363 -5.49 -16.70 -10.00
C GLY A 363 -4.68 -17.99 -9.85
N ASP A 364 -4.63 -18.76 -10.93
CA ASP A 364 -4.04 -20.12 -10.97
C ASP A 364 -2.84 -20.24 -11.94
N ALA A 365 -2.22 -19.11 -12.32
CA ALA A 365 -1.08 -19.09 -13.24
C ALA A 365 0.15 -19.84 -12.69
N VAL A 366 0.30 -19.84 -11.37
CA VAL A 366 1.36 -20.55 -10.64
C VAL A 366 0.76 -21.40 -9.52
N PRO A 367 1.47 -22.45 -9.05
CA PRO A 367 1.02 -23.22 -7.89
C PRO A 367 0.78 -22.32 -6.67
N HIS A 368 -0.34 -22.49 -5.97
CA HIS A 368 -0.68 -21.68 -4.79
C HIS A 368 0.41 -21.71 -3.70
N ARG A 369 1.16 -22.82 -3.59
CA ARG A 369 2.32 -22.94 -2.68
C ARG A 369 3.46 -21.97 -3.05
N ALA A 370 3.68 -21.74 -4.34
CA ALA A 370 4.71 -20.81 -4.82
C ALA A 370 4.32 -19.38 -4.49
N ARG A 371 3.04 -19.02 -4.68
CA ARG A 371 2.49 -17.72 -4.29
C ARG A 371 2.58 -17.49 -2.78
N LEU A 372 2.26 -18.49 -1.97
CA LEU A 372 2.41 -18.39 -0.52
C LEU A 372 3.88 -18.26 -0.11
N MET A 373 4.79 -19.01 -0.74
CA MET A 373 6.23 -18.92 -0.49
C MET A 373 6.80 -17.55 -0.84
N GLU A 374 6.38 -16.93 -1.96
CA GLU A 374 6.72 -15.53 -2.28
C GLU A 374 6.38 -14.60 -1.11
N GLY A 375 5.13 -14.67 -0.61
CA GLY A 375 4.69 -13.87 0.53
C GLY A 375 5.53 -14.11 1.79
N VAL A 376 5.85 -15.38 2.10
CA VAL A 376 6.71 -15.75 3.24
C VAL A 376 8.11 -15.14 3.10
N LEU A 377 8.74 -15.27 1.94
CA LEU A 377 10.09 -14.73 1.69
C LEU A 377 10.10 -13.20 1.77
N CYS A 378 9.09 -12.53 1.21
CA CYS A 378 8.95 -11.09 1.31
C CYS A 378 8.73 -10.64 2.76
N MET A 379 7.89 -11.34 3.53
CA MET A 379 7.60 -11.00 4.92
C MET A 379 8.82 -11.16 5.83
N LEU A 380 9.62 -12.20 5.63
CA LEU A 380 10.87 -12.45 6.36
C LEU A 380 11.99 -11.49 5.94
N GLY A 381 12.17 -11.31 4.63
CA GLY A 381 13.30 -10.56 4.08
C GLY A 381 13.16 -9.05 4.26
N LEU A 382 11.96 -8.49 4.01
CA LEU A 382 11.76 -7.04 3.95
C LEU A 382 11.77 -6.37 5.34
N PRO A 383 12.24 -5.11 5.42
CA PRO A 383 12.62 -4.51 6.71
C PRO A 383 11.45 -4.02 7.57
N LEU A 384 10.33 -3.63 6.96
CA LEU A 384 9.20 -2.99 7.67
C LEU A 384 7.99 -3.92 7.88
N GLY A 385 8.04 -5.15 7.39
CA GLY A 385 6.92 -6.08 7.44
C GLY A 385 5.73 -5.63 6.58
N VAL A 386 4.52 -5.94 7.03
CA VAL A 386 3.26 -5.67 6.35
C VAL A 386 2.50 -4.49 6.97
N GLY A 387 1.88 -3.66 6.13
CA GLY A 387 0.92 -2.64 6.53
C GLY A 387 -0.51 -3.15 6.42
N GLN A 388 -1.44 -2.65 7.23
CA GLN A 388 -2.85 -3.10 7.21
C GLN A 388 -3.62 -2.71 5.93
N GLY A 389 -3.11 -1.76 5.13
CA GLY A 389 -3.87 -1.17 4.02
C GLY A 389 -5.15 -0.48 4.50
N ASN A 390 -6.25 -0.64 3.77
CA ASN A 390 -7.57 -0.09 4.13
C ASN A 390 -8.36 -0.98 5.09
N ASN A 391 -7.72 -1.99 5.69
CA ASN A 391 -8.40 -3.02 6.48
C ASN A 391 -8.30 -2.73 7.97
N PRO A 392 -9.39 -2.86 8.76
CA PRO A 392 -9.41 -2.52 10.18
C PRO A 392 -8.76 -3.61 11.06
N THR A 393 -7.60 -4.11 10.64
CA THR A 393 -6.91 -5.26 11.25
C THR A 393 -5.47 -4.93 11.66
N CYS A 394 -5.20 -3.67 12.01
CA CYS A 394 -3.87 -3.17 12.42
C CYS A 394 -3.14 -4.06 13.42
N GLN A 395 -3.85 -4.66 14.38
CA GLN A 395 -3.27 -5.53 15.41
C GLN A 395 -2.66 -6.80 14.80
N SER A 396 -3.38 -7.42 13.86
CA SER A 396 -2.93 -8.63 13.17
C SER A 396 -1.75 -8.34 12.24
N ALA A 397 -1.84 -7.25 11.46
CA ALA A 397 -0.74 -6.82 10.59
C ALA A 397 0.52 -6.50 11.41
N ARG A 398 0.37 -5.81 12.54
CA ARG A 398 1.46 -5.54 13.48
C ARG A 398 2.08 -6.83 14.02
N ALA A 399 1.27 -7.80 14.43
CA ALA A 399 1.76 -9.08 14.95
C ALA A 399 2.65 -9.78 13.91
N LEU A 400 2.20 -9.88 12.65
CA LEU A 400 2.98 -10.44 11.55
C LEU A 400 4.33 -9.71 11.35
N SER A 401 4.31 -8.38 11.33
CA SER A 401 5.53 -7.57 11.18
C SER A 401 6.49 -7.70 12.37
N MET A 402 5.97 -7.86 13.59
CA MET A 402 6.80 -8.08 14.79
C MET A 402 7.41 -9.47 14.80
N TRP A 403 6.65 -10.51 14.42
CA TRP A 403 7.15 -11.88 14.37
C TRP A 403 8.18 -12.06 13.25
N SER A 404 8.00 -11.43 12.09
CA SER A 404 9.02 -11.50 11.03
C SER A 404 10.38 -10.93 11.46
N TYR A 405 10.38 -10.02 12.44
CA TYR A 405 11.60 -9.44 13.00
C TYR A 405 12.16 -10.25 14.19
N ASN A 406 11.33 -10.62 15.15
CA ASN A 406 11.77 -11.20 16.44
C ASN A 406 11.71 -12.73 16.50
N ASP A 407 10.75 -13.34 15.81
CA ASP A 407 10.34 -14.73 16.03
C ASP A 407 9.83 -15.34 14.70
N PRO A 408 10.73 -15.48 13.70
CA PRO A 408 10.35 -15.92 12.36
C PRO A 408 9.86 -17.37 12.33
N ASP A 409 10.27 -18.23 13.26
CA ASP A 409 9.73 -19.58 13.37
C ASP A 409 8.29 -19.59 13.89
N TYR A 410 7.95 -18.72 14.85
CA TYR A 410 6.55 -18.55 15.25
C TYR A 410 5.70 -18.03 14.08
N LEU A 411 6.19 -17.06 13.31
CA LEU A 411 5.52 -16.61 12.08
C LEU A 411 5.26 -17.77 11.12
N LEU A 412 6.29 -18.56 10.80
CA LEU A 412 6.17 -19.72 9.89
C LEU A 412 5.19 -20.77 10.43
N GLN A 413 5.11 -20.91 11.76
CA GLN A 413 4.12 -21.78 12.40
C GLN A 413 2.69 -21.25 12.24
N MET A 414 2.46 -19.94 12.43
CA MET A 414 1.15 -19.32 12.19
C MET A 414 0.70 -19.49 10.74
N VAL A 415 1.61 -19.28 9.79
CA VAL A 415 1.34 -19.50 8.36
C VAL A 415 0.94 -20.95 8.11
N THR A 416 1.69 -21.91 8.68
CA THR A 416 1.39 -23.34 8.51
C THR A 416 0.00 -23.69 9.04
N TRP A 417 -0.34 -23.24 10.24
CA TRP A 417 -1.65 -23.49 10.86
C TRP A 417 -2.80 -22.87 10.07
N ALA A 418 -2.71 -21.60 9.70
CA ALA A 418 -3.73 -20.96 8.85
C ALA A 418 -3.86 -21.68 7.50
N ALA A 419 -2.73 -21.94 6.83
CA ALA A 419 -2.73 -22.42 5.46
C ALA A 419 -3.18 -23.88 5.32
N ARG A 420 -2.77 -24.76 6.23
CA ARG A 420 -3.07 -26.21 6.21
C ARG A 420 -4.29 -26.57 7.05
N ASP A 421 -4.40 -26.01 8.25
CA ASP A 421 -5.42 -26.44 9.23
C ASP A 421 -6.69 -25.59 9.17
N ASP A 422 -6.63 -24.41 8.51
CA ASP A 422 -7.73 -23.41 8.50
C ASP A 422 -8.18 -23.08 9.94
N GLU A 423 -7.20 -23.03 10.85
CA GLU A 423 -7.39 -22.79 12.27
C GLU A 423 -6.06 -22.33 12.89
N ILE A 424 -6.14 -21.38 13.81
CA ILE A 424 -5.03 -20.99 14.68
C ILE A 424 -5.56 -21.08 16.11
N VAL A 425 -4.78 -21.68 17.00
CA VAL A 425 -5.06 -21.69 18.44
C VAL A 425 -3.98 -20.89 19.16
N MET A 426 -4.37 -19.78 19.79
CA MET A 426 -3.51 -18.99 20.67
C MET A 426 -4.00 -19.12 22.11
N HIS A 427 -3.17 -18.74 23.07
CA HIS A 427 -3.56 -18.73 24.47
C HIS A 427 -3.75 -17.30 24.95
N PHE A 428 -4.75 -17.09 25.80
CA PHE A 428 -4.97 -15.85 26.53
C PHE A 428 -5.07 -16.18 28.02
N GLU A 429 -4.07 -15.78 28.81
CA GLU A 429 -3.99 -16.04 30.25
C GLU A 429 -4.11 -17.55 30.57
N GLY A 430 -3.49 -18.39 29.72
CA GLY A 430 -3.48 -19.84 29.85
C GLY A 430 -4.73 -20.56 29.30
N LYS A 431 -5.72 -19.83 28.77
CA LYS A 431 -6.89 -20.43 28.11
C LYS A 431 -6.72 -20.44 26.59
N PRO A 432 -6.95 -21.58 25.92
CA PRO A 432 -6.88 -21.64 24.47
C PRO A 432 -8.05 -20.86 23.84
N ILE A 433 -7.76 -20.17 22.73
CA ILE A 433 -8.71 -19.49 21.86
C ILE A 433 -8.47 -20.00 20.44
N SER A 434 -9.45 -20.71 19.88
CA SER A 434 -9.43 -21.16 18.49
C SER A 434 -10.06 -20.11 17.56
N SER A 435 -9.37 -19.75 16.48
CA SER A 435 -9.93 -18.87 15.45
C SER A 435 -11.11 -19.48 14.68
N ARG A 436 -11.32 -20.79 14.74
CA ARG A 436 -12.47 -21.47 14.13
C ARG A 436 -13.70 -21.41 15.02
N GLU A 437 -13.50 -21.52 16.34
CA GLU A 437 -14.59 -21.51 17.34
C GLU A 437 -14.99 -20.08 17.75
N SER A 438 -14.08 -19.12 17.61
CA SER A 438 -14.37 -17.70 17.83
C SER A 438 -15.45 -17.19 16.87
N LEU A 439 -16.27 -16.25 17.37
CA LEU A 439 -17.26 -15.52 16.58
C LEU A 439 -16.58 -14.64 15.49
N SER A 440 -17.34 -13.74 14.87
CA SER A 440 -16.79 -12.78 13.91
C SER A 440 -15.63 -11.97 14.49
N GLY A 441 -14.64 -11.66 13.64
CA GLY A 441 -13.55 -10.75 13.95
C GLY A 441 -14.00 -9.27 13.94
N VAL A 442 -13.04 -8.36 14.01
CA VAL A 442 -13.27 -6.91 13.89
C VAL A 442 -13.60 -6.54 12.44
N ALA A 443 -12.99 -7.22 11.47
CA ALA A 443 -13.28 -7.02 10.05
C ALA A 443 -14.63 -7.63 9.65
N GLN A 444 -15.51 -6.81 9.07
CA GLN A 444 -16.83 -7.25 8.58
C GLN A 444 -16.76 -7.91 7.19
N THR A 445 -15.72 -7.58 6.41
CA THR A 445 -15.47 -8.15 5.10
C THR A 445 -14.06 -8.73 5.06
N LEU A 446 -13.87 -9.76 4.23
CA LEU A 446 -12.58 -10.39 4.02
C LEU A 446 -11.94 -9.78 2.77
N PRO A 447 -11.07 -8.78 2.90
CA PRO A 447 -10.40 -8.16 1.77
C PRO A 447 -9.58 -9.18 0.97
N LEU A 448 -9.45 -8.91 -0.33
CA LEU A 448 -8.58 -9.66 -1.24
C LEU A 448 -7.33 -8.87 -1.64
N ASP A 449 -7.20 -7.61 -1.22
CA ASP A 449 -6.08 -6.71 -1.52
C ASP A 449 -4.89 -6.87 -0.54
N LEU A 450 -4.64 -8.09 -0.07
CA LEU A 450 -3.60 -8.41 0.91
C LEU A 450 -2.49 -9.27 0.29
N ASP A 451 -1.29 -9.24 0.87
CA ASP A 451 -0.24 -10.19 0.50
C ASP A 451 -0.66 -11.65 0.82
N PRO A 452 -0.06 -12.66 0.18
CA PRO A 452 -0.48 -14.06 0.34
C PRO A 452 -0.47 -14.57 1.79
N VAL A 453 0.46 -14.09 2.63
CA VAL A 453 0.52 -14.48 4.05
C VAL A 453 -0.60 -13.81 4.81
N SER A 454 -0.75 -12.48 4.69
CA SER A 454 -1.80 -11.75 5.38
C SER A 454 -3.20 -12.22 4.96
N LEU A 455 -3.40 -12.52 3.67
CA LEU A 455 -4.67 -13.01 3.12
C LEU A 455 -5.18 -14.28 3.83
N LEU A 456 -4.26 -15.14 4.26
CA LEU A 456 -4.57 -16.38 4.96
C LEU A 456 -4.57 -16.19 6.48
N VAL A 457 -3.58 -15.50 7.05
CA VAL A 457 -3.34 -15.47 8.50
C VAL A 457 -4.20 -14.41 9.22
N VAL A 458 -4.34 -13.20 8.65
CA VAL A 458 -5.06 -12.08 9.30
C VAL A 458 -6.49 -12.43 9.69
N PRO A 459 -7.30 -13.12 8.85
CA PRO A 459 -8.66 -13.52 9.24
C PRO A 459 -8.74 -14.35 10.53
N HIS A 460 -7.73 -15.18 10.80
CA HIS A 460 -7.69 -15.99 12.01
C HIS A 460 -7.25 -15.16 13.23
N LEU A 461 -6.21 -14.35 13.05
CA LEU A 461 -5.69 -13.47 14.09
C LEU A 461 -6.72 -12.42 14.52
N ASP A 462 -7.50 -11.88 13.59
CA ASP A 462 -8.55 -10.90 13.85
C ASP A 462 -9.67 -11.47 14.72
N ARG A 463 -10.08 -12.73 14.48
CA ARG A 463 -11.06 -13.43 15.33
C ARG A 463 -10.51 -13.73 16.72
N ILE A 464 -9.25 -14.14 16.81
CA ILE A 464 -8.58 -14.38 18.10
C ILE A 464 -8.48 -13.08 18.90
N TYR A 465 -8.03 -12.00 18.28
CA TYR A 465 -7.92 -10.69 18.91
C TYR A 465 -9.29 -10.19 19.42
N ALA A 466 -10.34 -10.32 18.61
CA ALA A 466 -11.70 -9.98 19.02
C ALA A 466 -12.16 -10.81 20.23
N GLU A 467 -11.84 -12.11 20.27
CA GLU A 467 -12.18 -12.99 21.40
C GLU A 467 -11.39 -12.65 22.68
N MET A 468 -10.10 -12.32 22.56
CA MET A 468 -9.32 -11.78 23.68
C MET A 468 -9.97 -10.50 24.23
N GLY A 469 -10.47 -9.63 23.34
CA GLY A 469 -11.27 -8.45 23.70
C GLY A 469 -12.53 -8.78 24.48
N ARG A 470 -13.27 -9.83 24.07
CA ARG A 470 -14.47 -10.30 24.80
C ARG A 470 -14.14 -10.78 26.21
N HIS A 471 -13.00 -11.45 26.39
CA HIS A 471 -12.52 -11.88 27.71
C HIS A 471 -12.07 -10.72 28.62
N CYS A 472 -11.87 -9.52 28.07
CA CYS A 472 -11.57 -8.29 28.83
C CYS A 472 -12.83 -7.49 29.23
N ILE A 473 -14.03 -7.87 28.78
CA ILE A 473 -15.26 -7.15 29.13
C ILE A 473 -15.44 -7.09 30.66
N GLY A 474 -15.68 -5.87 31.17
CA GLY A 474 -15.87 -5.62 32.60
C GLY A 474 -14.58 -5.41 33.40
N ARG A 475 -13.40 -5.41 32.76
CA ARG A 475 -12.14 -5.00 33.39
C ARG A 475 -11.98 -3.48 33.33
N ASP A 476 -11.36 -2.89 34.36
CA ASP A 476 -11.09 -1.44 34.43
C ASP A 476 -9.84 -1.08 33.62
N GLY A 477 -9.97 -0.10 32.71
CA GLY A 477 -8.87 0.42 31.90
C GLY A 477 -8.91 -0.07 30.45
N ASP A 478 -7.80 0.12 29.74
CA ASP A 478 -7.71 -0.24 28.32
C ASP A 478 -7.41 -1.74 28.16
N PRO A 479 -8.19 -2.49 27.33
CA PRO A 479 -8.00 -3.92 27.12
C PRO A 479 -6.61 -4.31 26.60
N HIS A 480 -5.91 -3.40 25.91
CA HIS A 480 -4.58 -3.65 25.37
C HIS A 480 -3.53 -3.96 26.44
N GLN A 481 -3.78 -3.57 27.71
CA GLN A 481 -2.93 -3.92 28.84
C GLN A 481 -2.77 -5.44 29.02
N TRP A 482 -3.81 -6.21 28.69
CA TRP A 482 -3.79 -7.67 28.80
C TRP A 482 -3.61 -8.34 27.45
N ILE A 483 -4.20 -7.78 26.39
CA ILE A 483 -4.18 -8.40 25.06
C ILE A 483 -2.78 -8.32 24.44
N ASN A 484 -2.12 -7.16 24.47
CA ASN A 484 -0.85 -6.98 23.76
C ASN A 484 0.25 -8.00 24.15
N PRO A 485 0.51 -8.29 25.43
CA PRO A 485 1.54 -9.27 25.81
C PRO A 485 1.20 -10.71 25.40
N GLU A 486 -0.09 -11.08 25.39
CA GLU A 486 -0.53 -12.43 25.00
C GLU A 486 -0.63 -12.58 23.47
N PHE A 487 -0.98 -11.50 22.77
CA PHE A 487 -1.19 -11.50 21.32
C PHE A 487 0.11 -11.31 20.52
N HIS A 488 0.99 -10.38 20.91
CA HIS A 488 2.19 -10.09 20.13
C HIS A 488 3.42 -10.91 20.56
N GLY A 489 3.50 -11.32 21.82
CA GLY A 489 4.61 -12.12 22.35
C GLY A 489 5.21 -11.56 23.65
N TRP A 490 6.02 -12.39 24.31
CA TRP A 490 6.53 -12.17 25.67
C TRP A 490 7.40 -10.90 25.82
N TRP A 491 8.02 -10.42 24.74
CA TRP A 491 8.83 -9.20 24.73
C TRP A 491 8.00 -7.92 24.83
N THR A 492 6.69 -8.02 24.68
CA THR A 492 5.77 -6.92 24.96
C THR A 492 5.53 -6.87 26.46
N GLY A 493 5.88 -5.75 27.08
CA GLY A 493 5.76 -5.57 28.52
C GLY A 493 4.33 -5.81 29.02
N ARG A 494 4.19 -6.46 30.17
CA ARG A 494 2.91 -6.56 30.89
C ARG A 494 2.59 -5.20 31.52
N GLY A 495 1.34 -4.75 31.39
CA GLY A 495 0.98 -3.36 31.70
C GLY A 495 0.94 -2.52 30.42
N PHE A 496 0.59 -1.24 30.55
CA PHE A 496 0.81 -0.26 29.48
C PHE A 496 0.74 1.17 30.03
N ARG A 497 1.24 2.14 29.26
CA ARG A 497 1.10 3.57 29.55
C ARG A 497 0.27 4.22 28.46
N ILE A 498 -0.72 5.01 28.87
CA ILE A 498 -1.58 5.83 28.02
C ILE A 498 -1.74 7.20 28.65
N ASN A 499 -1.79 8.22 27.80
CA ASN A 499 -2.00 9.61 28.18
C ASN A 499 -3.43 10.08 27.88
N VAL A 500 -4.39 9.16 27.86
CA VAL A 500 -5.79 9.36 27.52
C VAL A 500 -6.62 8.58 28.53
N ASP A 501 -7.59 9.25 29.12
CA ASP A 501 -8.57 8.62 29.97
C ASP A 501 -9.61 7.88 29.11
N VAL A 502 -9.75 6.56 29.31
CA VAL A 502 -10.58 5.70 28.45
C VAL A 502 -12.07 6.06 28.56
N GLY A 503 -12.53 6.49 29.74
CA GLY A 503 -13.94 6.82 29.98
C GLY A 503 -14.38 8.15 29.37
N THR A 504 -13.50 9.16 29.40
CA THR A 504 -13.79 10.53 28.95
C THR A 504 -13.19 10.87 27.59
N GLY A 505 -12.16 10.15 27.15
CA GLY A 505 -11.38 10.43 25.94
C GLY A 505 -10.46 11.65 26.06
N HIS A 506 -10.38 12.30 27.23
CA HIS A 506 -9.51 13.45 27.45
C HIS A 506 -8.07 13.06 27.73
N LEU A 507 -7.14 13.98 27.51
CA LEU A 507 -5.75 13.79 27.89
C LEU A 507 -5.63 13.61 29.41
N HIS A 508 -4.83 12.63 29.82
CA HIS A 508 -4.62 12.24 31.20
C HIS A 508 -3.12 12.06 31.46
N GLU A 509 -2.60 12.63 32.55
CA GLU A 509 -1.20 12.46 33.01
C GLU A 509 -0.10 12.61 31.94
N LEU A 510 -0.23 13.60 31.06
CA LEU A 510 0.66 13.79 29.90
C LEU A 510 2.16 13.86 30.28
N GLU A 511 2.51 14.61 31.32
CA GLU A 511 3.89 14.73 31.82
C GLU A 511 4.47 13.39 32.31
N SER A 512 3.63 12.57 32.95
CA SER A 512 4.02 11.23 33.40
C SER A 512 4.31 10.36 32.19
N PHE A 513 3.43 10.38 31.18
CA PHE A 513 3.62 9.63 29.94
C PHE A 513 4.91 10.01 29.24
N TYR A 514 5.21 11.32 29.08
CA TYR A 514 6.43 11.78 28.44
C TYR A 514 7.70 11.31 29.15
N ARG A 515 7.73 11.40 30.50
CA ARG A 515 8.88 10.92 31.27
C ARG A 515 9.11 9.42 31.07
N HIS A 516 8.05 8.62 31.09
CA HIS A 516 8.16 7.19 30.81
C HIS A 516 8.62 6.95 29.37
N PHE A 517 8.03 7.62 28.39
CA PHE A 517 8.38 7.46 26.98
C PHE A 517 9.88 7.75 26.75
N TYR A 518 10.39 8.86 27.31
CA TYR A 518 11.80 9.23 27.20
C TYR A 518 12.71 8.23 27.92
N ALA A 519 12.34 7.80 29.13
CA ALA A 519 13.12 6.82 29.89
C ALA A 519 13.22 5.46 29.20
N HIS A 520 12.26 5.08 28.35
CA HIS A 520 12.29 3.81 27.62
C HIS A 520 12.94 3.94 26.23
N TYR A 521 12.62 5.01 25.48
CA TYR A 521 12.98 5.09 24.05
C TYR A 521 14.05 6.12 23.72
N HIS A 522 14.20 7.20 24.49
CA HIS A 522 15.13 8.26 24.10
C HIS A 522 16.57 7.90 24.48
N PRO A 523 17.52 7.82 23.52
CA PRO A 523 18.91 7.39 23.78
C PRO A 523 19.61 8.19 24.90
N GLY A 524 19.37 9.51 24.94
CA GLY A 524 19.90 10.39 25.98
C GLY A 524 19.35 10.19 27.40
N TYR A 525 18.25 9.44 27.59
CA TYR A 525 17.60 9.26 28.91
C TYR A 525 17.53 7.79 29.34
N ASN A 526 17.62 6.83 28.41
CA ASN A 526 17.53 5.40 28.70
C ASN A 526 18.91 4.72 28.88
N GLY A 527 19.98 5.50 29.05
CA GLY A 527 21.35 4.96 29.13
C GLY A 527 21.90 4.50 27.78
N ASN A 528 21.42 5.08 26.68
CA ASN A 528 21.78 4.74 25.29
C ASN A 528 21.50 3.26 24.93
N GLN A 529 20.46 2.68 25.54
CA GLN A 529 20.03 1.33 25.23
C GLN A 529 19.19 1.36 23.94
N PRO A 530 19.61 0.66 22.87
CA PRO A 530 18.76 0.54 21.68
C PRO A 530 17.52 -0.29 22.01
N LEU A 531 16.47 -0.08 21.23
CA LEU A 531 15.29 -0.93 21.35
C LEU A 531 15.65 -2.37 20.96
N ILE A 532 15.43 -3.31 21.88
CA ILE A 532 15.82 -4.72 21.69
C ILE A 532 14.83 -5.42 20.75
N HIS A 533 13.55 -5.22 21.01
CA HIS A 533 12.44 -5.81 20.26
C HIS A 533 11.46 -4.71 19.87
N PRO A 534 10.92 -4.72 18.63
CA PRO A 534 9.83 -3.84 18.25
C PRO A 534 8.71 -3.82 19.30
N GLN A 535 8.18 -2.63 19.60
CA GLN A 535 7.18 -2.43 20.66
C GLN A 535 5.85 -1.95 20.08
N PRO A 536 4.71 -2.49 20.54
CA PRO A 536 3.40 -2.00 20.12
C PRO A 536 3.14 -0.61 20.70
N ALA A 537 2.68 0.33 19.87
CA ALA A 537 2.21 1.64 20.30
C ALA A 537 0.86 1.98 19.67
N GLY A 538 0.06 2.76 20.40
CA GLY A 538 -1.17 3.37 19.90
C GLY A 538 -0.95 4.84 19.60
N ILE A 539 -1.58 5.34 18.54
CA ILE A 539 -1.57 6.76 18.16
C ILE A 539 -3.01 7.25 17.96
N ALA A 540 -3.24 8.52 18.29
CA ALA A 540 -4.42 9.23 17.82
C ALA A 540 -4.14 9.73 16.40
N VAL A 541 -5.01 9.38 15.46
CA VAL A 541 -4.92 9.89 14.10
C VAL A 541 -5.87 11.07 13.97
N THR A 542 -5.35 12.14 13.40
CA THR A 542 -6.16 13.29 12.99
C THR A 542 -6.15 13.42 11.48
N ASP A 543 -7.20 14.02 10.94
CA ASP A 543 -7.15 14.49 9.56
C ASP A 543 -6.26 15.74 9.42
N SER A 544 -6.17 16.25 8.20
CA SER A 544 -5.46 17.47 7.82
C SER A 544 -5.99 18.74 8.51
N ALA A 545 -7.21 18.72 9.04
CA ALA A 545 -7.79 19.80 9.83
C ALA A 545 -7.55 19.61 11.34
N ALA A 546 -6.70 18.64 11.73
CA ALA A 546 -6.45 18.25 13.11
C ALA A 546 -7.70 17.75 13.87
N ARG A 547 -8.74 17.31 13.15
CA ARG A 547 -9.91 16.66 13.76
C ARG A 547 -9.58 15.21 14.05
N PHE A 548 -9.93 14.74 15.25
CA PHE A 548 -9.72 13.34 15.63
C PHE A 548 -10.58 12.41 14.76
N ILE A 549 -9.94 11.47 14.07
CA ILE A 549 -10.62 10.50 13.21
C ILE A 549 -10.63 9.08 13.79
N GLY A 550 -9.72 8.77 14.71
CA GLY A 550 -9.70 7.48 15.38
C GLY A 550 -8.34 7.10 15.96
N TRP A 551 -8.33 5.96 16.63
CA TRP A 551 -7.12 5.33 17.15
C TRP A 551 -6.50 4.43 16.09
N HIS A 552 -5.17 4.41 16.05
CA HIS A 552 -4.43 3.52 15.19
C HIS A 552 -3.26 2.88 15.93
N ALA A 553 -2.79 1.75 15.43
CA ALA A 553 -1.72 0.97 16.05
C ALA A 553 -0.49 0.97 15.13
N ILE A 554 0.66 1.29 15.71
CA ILE A 554 1.96 1.26 15.04
C ILE A 554 2.91 0.33 15.82
N THR A 555 4.08 0.10 15.26
CA THR A 555 5.16 -0.67 15.88
C THR A 555 6.39 0.19 15.96
N ILE A 556 6.86 0.54 17.15
CA ILE A 556 8.13 1.25 17.29
C ILE A 556 9.25 0.24 17.01
N ILE A 557 10.03 0.45 15.96
CA ILE A 557 11.11 -0.44 15.54
C ILE A 557 12.44 0.01 16.15
N ARG A 558 12.68 1.32 16.20
CA ARG A 558 13.88 1.90 16.82
C ARG A 558 13.68 3.37 17.17
N ALA A 559 14.47 3.86 18.10
CA ALA A 559 14.61 5.29 18.39
C ALA A 559 16.10 5.64 18.39
N THR A 560 16.51 6.59 17.55
CA THR A 560 17.92 6.95 17.39
C THR A 560 18.09 8.37 16.88
N VAL A 561 19.28 8.92 17.06
CA VAL A 561 19.66 10.26 16.58
C VAL A 561 19.97 10.18 15.08
N ASP A 562 19.33 11.03 14.29
CA ASP A 562 19.60 11.14 12.86
C ASP A 562 20.94 11.84 12.58
N PRO A 563 21.44 11.84 11.32
CA PRO A 563 22.69 12.53 10.98
C PRO A 563 22.70 14.04 11.27
N GLN A 564 21.54 14.66 11.49
CA GLN A 564 21.37 16.07 11.84
C GLN A 564 21.32 16.31 13.35
N GLY A 565 21.47 15.27 14.18
CA GLY A 565 21.44 15.40 15.63
C GLY A 565 20.03 15.38 16.23
N THR A 566 18.99 15.09 15.45
CA THR A 566 17.60 15.03 15.93
C THR A 566 17.24 13.60 16.31
N THR A 567 16.77 13.38 17.54
CA THR A 567 16.23 12.07 17.95
C THR A 567 14.93 11.79 17.19
N ARG A 568 14.88 10.68 16.47
CA ARG A 568 13.69 10.21 15.75
C ARG A 568 13.23 8.85 16.26
N VAL A 569 11.92 8.66 16.24
CA VAL A 569 11.26 7.36 16.42
C VAL A 569 10.91 6.84 15.04
N TYR A 570 11.32 5.61 14.74
CA TYR A 570 11.06 4.91 13.48
C TYR A 570 10.04 3.82 13.76
N PHE A 571 8.98 3.78 12.97
CA PHE A 571 7.85 2.89 13.13
C PHE A 571 7.32 2.38 11.79
#